data_AF-A0AAW9K6G4-F1
#
_entry.id   AF-A0AAW9K6G4-F1
#
_cell.length_a   1.000
_cell.length_b   1.000
_cell.length_c   1.000
_cell.angle_alpha   90.00
_cell.angle_beta   90.00
_cell.angle_gamma   90.00
#
_symmetry.space_group_name_H-M   'P 1'
#
loop_
_entity.id
_entity.type
_entity.pdbx_description
1 polymer ?
#
loop_
_entity_poly.entity_id
_entity_poly.type
_entity_poly.pdbx_seq_one_letter_code
_entity_poly.pdbx_strand_id
1 'polypeptide(L)'
;MEQLNLQDEIQLTVLPTRTYQVKNGRILGWTTGMEAMKQTVEKLLLTERFQNLIYSEHYGVELNRLIGKSYDFVKSDLARTITSALLVDDRIESLEDFSIQIIDNASLICRFSVRTIEGNLSIEKEVSL
;
A
#
# COMPACT_ATOMS: atom_id res chain seq x y z
N MET A 1 -22.19 -6.43 44.25
CA MET A 1 -21.27 -6.03 43.16
C MET A 1 -20.56 -7.29 42.72
N GLU A 2 -20.83 -7.70 41.49
CA GLU A 2 -20.28 -8.90 40.87
C GLU A 2 -18.81 -8.62 40.53
N GLN A 3 -17.88 -9.40 41.10
CA GLN A 3 -16.46 -9.27 40.80
C GLN A 3 -16.23 -9.83 39.39
N LEU A 4 -15.82 -8.97 38.47
CA LEU A 4 -15.41 -9.38 37.13
C LEU A 4 -14.15 -10.25 37.24
N ASN A 5 -14.26 -11.52 36.89
CA ASN A 5 -13.16 -12.47 36.94
C ASN A 5 -12.22 -12.21 35.76
N LEU A 6 -10.99 -11.74 36.02
CA LEU A 6 -9.98 -11.37 35.00
C LEU A 6 -9.34 -12.58 34.28
N GLN A 7 -10.02 -13.72 34.22
CA GLN A 7 -9.50 -14.96 33.63
C GLN A 7 -10.10 -15.30 32.26
N ASP A 8 -10.89 -14.40 31.66
CA ASP A 8 -11.30 -14.57 30.27
C ASP A 8 -10.06 -14.42 29.37
N GLU A 9 -9.52 -15.55 28.92
CA GLU A 9 -8.47 -15.59 27.89
C GLU A 9 -8.96 -14.79 26.67
N ILE A 10 -8.28 -13.69 26.37
CA ILE A 10 -8.57 -12.87 25.20
C ILE A 10 -8.24 -13.71 23.96
N GLN A 11 -9.26 -14.33 23.37
CA GLN A 11 -9.15 -14.99 22.06
C GLN A 11 -9.01 -13.90 20.99
N LEU A 12 -7.76 -13.59 20.62
CA LEU A 12 -7.45 -12.76 19.46
C LEU A 12 -7.89 -13.49 18.19
N THR A 13 -9.07 -13.13 17.68
CA THR A 13 -9.53 -13.62 16.37
C THR A 13 -8.85 -12.82 15.27
N VAL A 14 -8.04 -13.49 14.45
CA VAL A 14 -7.48 -12.89 13.23
C VAL A 14 -8.64 -12.70 12.25
N LEU A 15 -9.03 -11.46 12.01
CA LEU A 15 -10.02 -11.16 10.98
C LEU A 15 -9.41 -11.44 9.59
N PRO A 16 -10.19 -12.02 8.66
CA PRO A 16 -9.70 -12.24 7.32
C PRO A 16 -9.34 -10.89 6.68
N THR A 17 -8.32 -10.88 5.84
CA THR A 17 -7.88 -9.74 5.04
C THR A 17 -8.88 -9.39 3.93
N ARG A 18 -10.15 -9.17 4.26
CA ARG A 18 -11.23 -8.99 3.28
C ARG A 18 -11.15 -7.63 2.59
N THR A 19 -11.13 -7.61 1.27
CA THR A 19 -11.29 -6.38 0.46
C THR A 19 -12.14 -6.64 -0.79
N TYR A 20 -12.55 -5.59 -1.48
CA TYR A 20 -13.29 -5.72 -2.74
C TYR A 20 -12.38 -6.27 -3.83
N GLN A 21 -12.85 -7.30 -4.54
CA GLN A 21 -12.18 -7.74 -5.76
C GLN A 21 -12.54 -6.77 -6.89
N VAL A 22 -11.55 -5.98 -7.35
CA VAL A 22 -11.74 -5.01 -8.43
C VAL A 22 -11.01 -5.51 -9.67
N LYS A 23 -11.74 -5.67 -10.77
CA LYS A 23 -11.17 -6.07 -12.06
C LYS A 23 -11.76 -5.20 -13.15
N ASN A 24 -10.91 -4.59 -13.98
CA ASN A 24 -11.31 -3.76 -15.11
C ASN A 24 -12.32 -2.66 -14.71
N GLY A 25 -12.07 -1.99 -13.58
CA GLY A 25 -12.95 -0.92 -13.06
C GLY A 25 -14.29 -1.38 -12.48
N ARG A 26 -14.51 -2.70 -12.32
CA ARG A 26 -15.74 -3.26 -11.74
C ARG A 26 -15.46 -4.03 -10.46
N ILE A 27 -16.36 -3.89 -9.48
CA ILE A 27 -16.36 -4.71 -8.26
C ILE A 27 -17.06 -6.03 -8.60
N LEU A 28 -16.34 -7.14 -8.46
CA LEU A 28 -16.86 -8.48 -8.72
C LEU A 28 -17.35 -9.20 -7.44
N GLY A 29 -17.00 -8.65 -6.27
CA GLY A 29 -17.33 -9.24 -4.97
C GLY A 29 -16.21 -8.96 -3.97
N TRP A 30 -15.88 -9.97 -3.17
CA TRP A 30 -14.86 -9.90 -2.13
C TRP A 30 -13.71 -10.86 -2.44
N THR A 31 -12.52 -10.51 -1.98
CA THR A 31 -11.34 -11.36 -1.98
C THR A 31 -10.68 -11.32 -0.60
N THR A 32 -9.86 -12.32 -0.28
CA THR A 32 -9.14 -12.50 0.99
C THR A 32 -7.72 -13.02 0.72
N GLY A 33 -6.89 -13.10 1.75
CA GLY A 33 -5.54 -13.64 1.67
C GLY A 33 -4.61 -12.78 0.82
N MET A 34 -3.65 -13.42 0.16
CA MET A 34 -2.68 -12.77 -0.71
C MET A 34 -3.30 -11.91 -1.84
N GLU A 35 -4.42 -12.35 -2.42
CA GLU A 35 -5.10 -11.59 -3.47
C GLU A 35 -5.69 -10.28 -2.93
N ALA A 36 -6.16 -10.26 -1.69
CA ALA A 36 -6.61 -9.04 -1.06
C ALA A 36 -5.47 -8.08 -0.73
N MET A 37 -4.32 -8.61 -0.32
CA MET A 37 -3.13 -7.80 -0.07
C MET A 37 -2.62 -7.16 -1.36
N LYS A 38 -2.56 -7.94 -2.46
CA LYS A 38 -2.23 -7.43 -3.79
C LYS A 38 -3.18 -6.30 -4.21
N GLN A 39 -4.48 -6.54 -4.11
CA GLN A 39 -5.51 -5.56 -4.45
C GLN A 39 -5.38 -4.28 -3.62
N THR A 40 -5.06 -4.40 -2.32
CA THR A 40 -4.87 -3.26 -1.41
C THR A 40 -3.67 -2.42 -1.82
N VAL A 41 -2.52 -3.06 -2.05
CA VAL A 41 -1.29 -2.39 -2.47
C VAL A 41 -1.50 -1.66 -3.81
N GLU A 42 -2.08 -2.33 -4.80
CA GLU A 42 -2.38 -1.71 -6.11
C GLU A 42 -3.30 -0.50 -5.95
N LYS A 43 -4.37 -0.61 -5.16
CA LYS A 43 -5.35 0.46 -4.99
C LYS A 43 -4.76 1.68 -4.28
N LEU A 44 -3.91 1.49 -3.27
CA LEU A 44 -3.19 2.59 -2.60
C LEU A 44 -2.26 3.32 -3.57
N LEU A 45 -1.49 2.58 -4.38
CA LEU A 45 -0.54 3.16 -5.33
C LEU A 45 -1.18 3.77 -6.59
N LEU A 46 -2.44 3.45 -6.86
CA LEU A 46 -3.25 4.06 -7.93
C LEU A 46 -4.01 5.30 -7.47
N THR A 47 -4.13 5.51 -6.16
CA THR A 47 -4.88 6.62 -5.61
C THR A 47 -3.92 7.72 -5.19
N GLU A 48 -3.95 8.87 -5.88
CA GLU A 48 -3.25 10.04 -5.40
C GLU A 48 -3.93 10.58 -4.14
N ARG A 49 -3.15 10.79 -3.09
CA ARG A 49 -3.61 11.31 -1.80
C ARG A 49 -4.22 12.72 -1.99
N PHE A 50 -5.24 13.03 -1.19
CA PHE A 50 -5.98 14.31 -1.20
C PHE A 50 -6.81 14.62 -2.45
N GLN A 51 -6.80 13.78 -3.49
CA GLN A 51 -7.55 14.04 -4.73
C GLN A 51 -9.03 13.62 -4.66
N ASN A 52 -9.40 12.73 -3.74
CA ASN A 52 -10.76 12.18 -3.67
C ASN A 52 -11.35 12.34 -2.26
N LEU A 53 -12.46 13.09 -2.15
CA LEU A 53 -13.12 13.40 -0.87
C LEU A 53 -13.66 12.18 -0.12
N ILE A 54 -13.84 11.05 -0.80
CA ILE A 54 -14.32 9.81 -0.18
C ILE A 54 -13.24 9.12 0.68
N TYR A 55 -11.98 9.56 0.60
CA TYR A 55 -10.86 8.99 1.32
C TYR A 55 -10.38 9.90 2.45
N SER A 56 -9.83 9.29 3.49
CA SER A 56 -9.13 10.02 4.55
C SER A 56 -7.84 10.65 4.02
N GLU A 57 -7.30 11.60 4.78
CA GLU A 57 -6.04 12.27 4.46
C GLU A 57 -4.83 11.33 4.47
N HIS A 58 -4.94 10.16 5.09
CA HIS A 58 -3.86 9.17 5.14
C HIS A 58 -3.87 8.20 3.95
N TYR A 59 -4.97 8.11 3.19
CA TYR A 59 -5.12 7.12 2.14
C TYR A 59 -4.57 7.59 0.79
N GLY A 60 -3.80 6.72 0.14
CA GLY A 60 -3.19 6.98 -1.16
C GLY A 60 -1.73 7.41 -1.06
N VAL A 61 -1.10 7.57 -2.22
CA VAL A 61 0.31 7.93 -2.40
C VAL A 61 0.41 9.37 -2.93
N GLU A 62 1.51 10.06 -2.62
CA GLU A 62 1.76 11.43 -3.09
C GLU A 62 2.84 11.41 -4.18
N LEU A 63 2.53 10.85 -5.35
CA LEU A 63 3.50 10.75 -6.44
C LEU A 63 3.57 12.04 -7.26
N ASN A 64 2.49 12.82 -7.34
CA ASN A 64 2.44 14.01 -8.20
C ASN A 64 3.45 15.09 -7.78
N ARG A 65 3.83 15.14 -6.50
CA ARG A 65 4.84 16.10 -6.01
C ARG A 65 6.27 15.82 -6.51
N LEU A 66 6.50 14.63 -7.08
CA LEU A 66 7.77 14.22 -7.67
C LEU A 66 7.92 14.72 -9.11
N ILE A 67 6.82 15.14 -9.75
CA ILE A 67 6.81 15.65 -11.12
C ILE A 67 7.66 16.93 -11.21
N GLY A 68 8.53 17.00 -12.21
CA GLY A 68 9.45 18.11 -12.47
C GLY A 68 10.60 18.24 -11.47
N LYS A 69 10.80 17.26 -10.57
CA LYS A 69 11.94 17.24 -9.64
C LYS A 69 13.16 16.59 -10.28
N SER A 70 14.35 16.86 -9.73
CA SER A 70 15.57 16.20 -10.18
C SER A 70 15.53 14.70 -9.87
N TYR A 71 16.17 13.89 -10.72
CA TYR A 71 16.23 12.44 -10.51
C TYR A 71 16.83 12.04 -9.15
N ASP A 72 17.82 12.77 -8.65
CA ASP A 72 18.44 12.48 -7.35
C ASP A 72 17.44 12.70 -6.21
N PHE A 73 16.65 13.78 -6.29
CA PHE A 73 15.58 14.01 -5.33
C PHE A 73 14.54 12.89 -5.38
N VAL A 74 14.06 12.55 -6.58
CA VAL A 74 13.06 11.49 -6.77
C VAL A 74 13.57 10.15 -6.23
N LYS A 75 14.81 9.76 -6.56
CA LYS A 75 15.43 8.51 -6.05
C LYS A 75 15.50 8.48 -4.52
N SER A 76 15.85 9.60 -3.90
CA SER A 76 15.97 9.69 -2.43
C SER A 76 14.63 9.61 -1.72
N ASP A 77 13.54 10.03 -2.38
CA ASP A 77 12.28 10.30 -1.69
C ASP A 77 11.12 9.37 -2.10
N LEU A 78 11.23 8.70 -3.25
CA LEU A 78 10.21 7.79 -3.76
C LEU A 78 9.95 6.62 -2.82
N ALA A 79 11.01 5.97 -2.33
CA ALA A 79 10.89 4.85 -1.39
C ALA A 79 10.17 5.27 -0.11
N ARG A 80 10.51 6.46 0.43
CA ARG A 80 9.85 7.04 1.61
C ARG A 80 8.37 7.31 1.34
N THR A 81 8.05 7.84 0.16
CA THR A 81 6.68 8.16 -0.26
C THR A 81 5.81 6.92 -0.33
N ILE A 82 6.30 5.87 -1.00
CA ILE A 82 5.61 4.59 -1.15
C ILE A 82 5.44 3.93 0.22
N THR A 83 6.50 3.90 1.03
CA THR A 83 6.46 3.32 2.38
C THR A 83 5.43 4.03 3.27
N SER A 84 5.43 5.36 3.27
CA SER A 84 4.47 6.15 4.06
C SER A 84 3.02 6.00 3.58
N ALA A 85 2.80 5.60 2.33
CA ALA A 85 1.47 5.33 1.81
C ALA A 85 0.97 3.93 2.15
N LEU A 86 1.84 2.92 2.05
CA LEU A 86 1.48 1.52 2.27
C LEU A 86 1.36 1.15 3.76
N LEU A 87 2.24 1.68 4.63
CA LEU A 87 2.21 1.37 6.07
C LEU A 87 1.03 2.00 6.84
N VAL A 88 0.12 2.68 6.15
CA VAL A 88 -1.17 3.11 6.71
C VAL A 88 -2.12 1.92 6.87
N ASP A 89 -1.96 0.87 6.05
CA ASP A 89 -2.69 -0.38 6.19
C ASP A 89 -1.94 -1.30 7.18
N ASP A 90 -2.57 -1.62 8.30
CA ASP A 90 -2.01 -2.40 9.41
C ASP A 90 -1.69 -3.85 9.04
N ARG A 91 -2.19 -4.32 7.90
CA ARG A 91 -1.87 -5.65 7.35
C ARG A 91 -0.55 -5.67 6.58
N ILE A 92 0.05 -4.50 6.33
CA ILE A 92 1.37 -4.35 5.70
C ILE A 92 2.41 -4.08 6.79
N GLU A 93 3.39 -4.96 6.92
CA GLU A 93 4.36 -4.94 8.02
C GLU A 93 5.61 -4.13 7.65
N SER A 94 6.14 -4.32 6.44
CA SER A 94 7.36 -3.65 5.96
C SER A 94 7.44 -3.61 4.44
N LEU A 95 8.29 -2.71 3.95
CA LEU A 95 8.70 -2.68 2.55
C LEU A 95 10.23 -2.80 2.50
N GLU A 96 10.72 -3.63 1.59
CA GLU A 96 12.12 -4.03 1.49
C GLU A 96 12.59 -4.00 0.02
N ASP A 97 13.89 -4.10 -0.20
CA ASP A 97 14.50 -4.32 -1.53
C ASP A 97 14.16 -3.28 -2.61
N PHE A 98 14.11 -1.99 -2.26
CA PHE A 98 13.87 -0.93 -3.23
C PHE A 98 14.94 -0.88 -4.32
N SER A 99 14.51 -0.92 -5.57
CA SER A 99 15.33 -0.71 -6.76
C SER A 99 14.64 0.28 -7.69
N ILE A 100 15.38 1.33 -8.09
CA ILE A 100 14.85 2.40 -8.93
C ILE A 100 15.68 2.47 -10.22
N GLN A 101 15.01 2.30 -11.35
CA GLN A 101 15.59 2.33 -12.67
C GLN A 101 14.95 3.44 -13.50
N ILE A 102 15.76 4.34 -14.06
CA ILE A 102 15.28 5.36 -15.00
C ILE A 102 15.02 4.65 -16.34
N ILE A 103 13.84 4.85 -16.91
CA ILE A 103 13.51 4.34 -18.26
C ILE A 103 13.84 5.40 -19.31
N ASP A 104 13.39 6.64 -19.08
CA ASP A 104 13.57 7.77 -19.98
C ASP A 104 13.55 9.12 -19.24
N ASN A 105 13.46 10.20 -20.00
CA ASN A 105 13.47 11.58 -19.51
C ASN A 105 12.23 11.98 -18.68
N ALA A 106 11.19 11.13 -18.64
CA ALA A 106 9.90 11.42 -18.00
C ALA A 106 9.38 10.24 -17.15
N SER A 107 10.11 9.14 -17.03
CA SER A 107 9.63 7.96 -16.30
C SER A 107 10.74 7.14 -15.64
N LEU A 108 10.35 6.47 -14.56
CA LEU A 108 11.15 5.46 -13.88
C LEU A 108 10.31 4.25 -13.51
N ILE A 109 10.99 3.12 -13.28
CA ILE A 109 10.43 1.94 -12.64
C ILE A 109 10.98 1.85 -11.23
N CYS A 110 10.08 1.69 -10.26
CA CYS A 110 10.40 1.34 -8.89
C CYS A 110 9.94 -0.10 -8.61
N ARG A 111 10.86 -0.94 -8.14
CA ARG A 111 10.61 -2.30 -7.70
C ARG A 111 10.87 -2.41 -6.21
N PHE A 112 10.04 -3.15 -5.50
CA PHE A 112 10.19 -3.38 -4.07
C PHE A 112 9.39 -4.61 -3.63
N SER A 113 9.78 -5.15 -2.48
CA SER A 113 9.08 -6.24 -1.78
C SER A 113 8.16 -5.64 -0.71
N VAL A 114 6.93 -6.14 -0.59
CA VAL A 114 6.00 -5.78 0.47
C VAL A 114 5.76 -7.01 1.34
N ARG A 115 6.09 -6.91 2.63
CA ARG A 115 5.78 -7.92 3.63
C ARG A 115 4.41 -7.65 4.22
N THR A 116 3.55 -8.65 4.22
CA THR A 116 2.19 -8.57 4.76
C THR A 116 1.92 -9.73 5.69
N ILE A 117 0.86 -9.62 6.48
CA ILE A 117 0.42 -10.70 7.38
C ILE A 117 0.03 -12.00 6.65
N GLU A 118 -0.21 -11.93 5.33
CA GLU A 118 -0.53 -13.10 4.48
C GLU A 118 0.69 -13.65 3.73
N GLY A 119 1.81 -12.91 3.72
CA GLY A 119 3.02 -13.24 2.96
C GLY A 119 3.62 -12.07 2.19
N ASN A 120 4.58 -12.37 1.32
CA ASN A 120 5.37 -11.36 0.60
C ASN A 120 4.85 -11.15 -0.83
N LEU A 121 4.81 -9.89 -1.27
CA LEU A 121 4.47 -9.46 -2.62
C LEU A 121 5.68 -8.78 -3.27
N SER A 122 5.92 -9.05 -4.55
CA SER A 122 6.86 -8.27 -5.35
C SER A 122 6.07 -7.29 -6.22
N ILE A 123 6.39 -6.01 -6.12
CA ILE A 123 5.67 -4.92 -6.78
C ILE A 123 6.59 -4.20 -7.74
N GLU A 124 6.06 -3.92 -8.93
CA GLU A 124 6.67 -3.03 -9.91
C GLU A 124 5.71 -1.87 -10.17
N LYS A 125 6.21 -0.64 -10.04
CA LYS A 125 5.45 0.59 -10.26
C LYS A 125 6.21 1.51 -11.20
N GLU A 126 5.59 1.81 -12.34
CA GLU A 126 6.00 2.92 -13.18
C GLU A 126 5.56 4.24 -12.54
N VAL A 127 6.47 5.21 -12.53
CA VAL A 127 6.23 6.56 -12.01
C VAL A 127 6.61 7.55 -13.10
N SER A 128 5.64 8.38 -13.50
CA SER A 128 5.86 9.50 -14.42
C SER A 128 6.36 10.72 -13.65
N LEU A 129 7.37 11.40 -14.20
CA LEU A 129 8.05 12.58 -13.65
C LEU A 129 7.76 13.84 -14.48
#